data_AF-A0A833D4T5-F1
#
_entry.id   AF-A0A833D4T5-F1
#
_cell.length_a   1.000
_cell.length_b   1.000
_cell.length_c   1.000
_cell.angle_alpha   90.00
_cell.angle_beta   90.00
_cell.angle_gamma   90.00
#
_symmetry.space_group_name_H-M   'P 1'
#
loop_
_entity.id
_entity.type
_entity.pdbx_description
1 polymer ?
#
loop_
_entity_poly.entity_id
_entity_poly.type
_entity_poly.pdbx_seq_one_letter_code
_entity_poly.pdbx_strand_id
1 'polypeptide(L)'
;SFALAVFTLVFAWFVFFAPYYLGHPDNSIPANPLQTPPHIVPEWYFLPYYAILRAIPSKLLGVVAMFGSILILFFVPWLDRSLIRSTRYRPTYKLFFWLLVITCIALGYLGSKPPEGNYLLFARIFTFYYFFHFLVVMPVLGIIETPKAMPKSITESVLGKAGRVATAPVPAAAEKR
;
A
#
# COMPACT_ATOMS: atom_id res chain seq x y z
N SER A 1 -18.37 11.21 12.98
CA SER A 1 -19.47 10.33 13.44
C SER A 1 -19.99 9.40 12.36
N PHE A 2 -20.39 9.90 11.16
CA PHE A 2 -20.94 9.05 10.09
C PHE A 2 -20.00 7.92 9.61
N ALA A 3 -18.74 8.22 9.25
CA ALA A 3 -17.80 7.20 8.77
C ALA A 3 -17.52 6.10 9.81
N LEU A 4 -17.47 6.45 11.09
CA LEU A 4 -17.30 5.50 12.19
C LEU A 4 -18.53 4.58 12.31
N ALA A 5 -19.75 5.14 12.17
CA ALA A 5 -20.97 4.35 12.19
C ALA A 5 -20.98 3.32 11.05
N VAL A 6 -20.62 3.75 9.82
CA VAL A 6 -20.51 2.84 8.66
C VAL A 6 -19.47 1.74 8.91
N PHE A 7 -18.27 2.09 9.41
CA PHE A 7 -17.25 1.09 9.75
C PHE A 7 -17.76 0.08 10.79
N THR A 8 -18.40 0.57 11.84
CA THR A 8 -18.90 -0.28 12.94
C THR A 8 -20.00 -1.22 12.47
N LEU A 9 -20.88 -0.78 11.57
CA LEU A 9 -21.91 -1.63 10.99
C LEU A 9 -21.30 -2.79 10.16
N VAL A 10 -20.30 -2.48 9.32
CA VAL A 10 -19.59 -3.51 8.54
C VAL A 10 -18.82 -4.47 9.46
N PHE A 11 -18.15 -3.94 10.48
CA PHE A 11 -17.44 -4.75 11.47
C PHE A 11 -18.38 -5.67 12.26
N ALA A 12 -19.51 -5.14 12.73
CA ALA A 12 -20.53 -5.90 13.43
C ALA A 12 -21.09 -7.03 12.56
N TRP A 13 -21.26 -6.80 11.25
CA TRP A 13 -21.66 -7.86 10.33
C TRP A 13 -20.69 -9.06 10.34
N PHE A 14 -19.38 -8.81 10.25
CA PHE A 14 -18.38 -9.88 10.35
C PHE A 14 -18.43 -10.59 11.71
N VAL A 15 -18.55 -9.84 12.81
CA VAL A 15 -18.57 -10.41 14.17
C VAL A 15 -19.79 -11.30 14.40
N PHE A 16 -20.99 -10.85 14.00
CA PHE A 16 -22.24 -11.56 14.31
C PHE A 16 -22.65 -12.60 13.27
N PHE A 17 -22.34 -12.39 11.99
CA PHE A 17 -22.80 -13.27 10.91
C PHE A 17 -21.69 -14.11 10.26
N ALA A 18 -20.41 -13.70 10.37
CA ALA A 18 -19.29 -14.40 9.74
C ALA A 18 -18.00 -14.44 10.60
N PRO A 19 -18.07 -14.82 11.90
CA PRO A 19 -16.96 -14.64 12.85
C PRO A 19 -15.69 -15.42 12.50
N TYR A 20 -15.82 -16.54 11.77
CA TYR A 20 -14.70 -17.40 11.40
C TYR A 20 -14.16 -17.16 9.98
N TYR A 21 -14.78 -16.28 9.19
CA TYR A 21 -14.47 -16.11 7.76
C TYR A 21 -13.03 -15.64 7.50
N LEU A 22 -12.46 -14.84 8.41
CA LEU A 22 -11.09 -14.32 8.30
C LEU A 22 -10.05 -15.17 9.06
N GLY A 23 -10.48 -16.25 9.71
CA GLY A 23 -9.62 -17.15 10.47
C GLY A 23 -9.22 -18.40 9.68
N HIS A 24 -8.33 -19.20 10.27
CA HIS A 24 -7.94 -20.49 9.70
C HIS A 24 -8.61 -21.64 10.49
N PRO A 25 -9.30 -22.60 9.84
CA PRO A 25 -9.95 -23.72 10.52
C PRO A 25 -9.00 -24.53 11.40
N ASP A 26 -7.76 -24.75 10.94
CA ASP A 26 -6.73 -25.51 11.68
C ASP A 26 -6.39 -24.90 13.05
N ASN A 27 -6.65 -23.61 13.27
CA ASN A 27 -6.41 -22.97 14.57
C ASN A 27 -7.44 -23.40 15.65
N SER A 28 -8.45 -24.17 15.27
CA SER A 28 -9.39 -24.81 16.20
C SER A 28 -8.90 -26.18 16.69
N ILE A 29 -7.81 -26.70 16.12
CA ILE A 29 -7.20 -27.97 16.51
C ILE A 29 -6.08 -27.67 17.54
N PRO A 30 -5.99 -28.41 18.66
CA PRO A 30 -4.89 -28.25 19.60
C PRO A 30 -3.52 -28.41 18.93
N ALA A 31 -2.57 -27.57 19.32
CA ALA A 31 -1.23 -27.59 18.74
C ALA A 31 -0.52 -28.93 18.93
N ASN A 32 0.05 -29.48 17.85
CA ASN A 32 0.87 -30.70 17.88
C ASN A 32 2.28 -30.38 17.35
N PRO A 33 3.32 -30.30 18.22
CA PRO A 33 4.69 -29.98 17.79
C PRO A 33 5.31 -31.01 16.83
N LEU A 34 4.79 -32.23 16.78
CA LEU A 34 5.31 -33.32 15.95
C LEU A 34 4.65 -33.40 14.57
N GLN A 35 3.61 -32.61 14.31
CA GLN A 35 2.84 -32.67 13.07
C GLN A 35 2.50 -31.27 12.56
N THR A 36 3.05 -30.93 11.40
CA THR A 36 2.66 -29.74 10.65
C THR A 36 1.41 -30.02 9.81
N PRO A 37 0.36 -29.19 9.87
CA PRO A 37 -0.79 -29.31 8.98
C PRO A 37 -0.39 -29.29 7.50
N PRO A 38 -1.14 -29.95 6.61
CA PRO A 38 -0.82 -30.00 5.18
C PRO A 38 -1.00 -28.64 4.48
N HIS A 39 -1.86 -27.75 4.98
CA HIS A 39 -2.15 -26.45 4.38
C HIS A 39 -1.83 -25.31 5.37
N ILE A 40 -0.54 -25.06 5.60
CA ILE A 40 -0.08 -23.96 6.47
C ILE A 40 -0.05 -22.66 5.68
N VAL A 41 -0.96 -21.76 6.04
CA VAL A 41 -1.05 -20.41 5.48
C VAL A 41 -1.15 -19.43 6.65
N PRO A 42 -0.36 -18.35 6.67
CA PRO A 42 -0.47 -17.35 7.72
C PRO A 42 -1.79 -16.57 7.58
N GLU A 43 -2.08 -15.74 8.56
CA GLU A 43 -3.23 -14.85 8.50
C GLU A 43 -3.15 -13.92 7.28
N TRP A 44 -4.32 -13.52 6.77
CA TRP A 44 -4.45 -12.86 5.48
C TRP A 44 -3.61 -11.58 5.35
N TYR A 45 -3.43 -10.84 6.45
CA TYR A 45 -2.65 -9.60 6.49
C TYR A 45 -1.13 -9.84 6.43
N PHE A 46 -0.65 -11.05 6.68
CA PHE A 46 0.75 -11.44 6.52
C PHE A 46 1.06 -12.02 5.13
N LEU A 47 0.05 -12.34 4.33
CA LEU A 47 0.23 -13.00 3.03
C LEU A 47 1.13 -12.24 2.04
N PRO A 48 1.05 -10.90 1.90
CA PRO A 48 1.93 -10.19 0.97
C PRO A 48 3.41 -10.37 1.29
N TYR A 49 3.76 -10.33 2.58
CA TYR A 49 5.14 -10.50 3.06
C TYR A 49 5.60 -11.95 2.94
N TYR A 50 4.71 -12.89 3.24
CA TYR A 50 4.94 -14.32 3.06
C TYR A 50 5.15 -14.71 1.59
N ALA A 51 4.46 -14.05 0.67
CA ALA A 51 4.69 -14.21 -0.77
C ALA A 51 6.10 -13.73 -1.17
N ILE A 52 6.53 -12.56 -0.68
CA ILE A 52 7.89 -12.02 -0.92
C ILE A 52 8.96 -12.98 -0.39
N LEU A 53 8.78 -13.51 0.83
CA LEU A 53 9.69 -14.48 1.45
C LEU A 53 9.92 -15.70 0.55
N ARG A 54 8.84 -16.32 0.07
CA ARG A 54 8.89 -17.57 -0.72
C ARG A 54 9.19 -17.36 -2.20
N ALA A 55 9.08 -16.13 -2.70
CA ALA A 55 9.43 -15.82 -4.09
C ALA A 55 10.94 -15.99 -4.36
N ILE A 56 11.78 -15.79 -3.35
CA ILE A 56 13.24 -15.83 -3.47
C ILE A 56 13.78 -17.23 -3.14
N PRO A 57 14.52 -17.89 -4.05
CA PRO A 57 15.06 -19.25 -3.84
C PRO A 57 16.31 -19.25 -2.93
N SER A 58 16.29 -18.52 -1.82
CA SER A 58 17.37 -18.48 -0.82
C SER A 58 16.79 -18.17 0.54
N LYS A 59 17.14 -18.98 1.55
CA LYS A 59 16.63 -18.83 2.93
C LYS A 59 16.97 -17.44 3.50
N LEU A 60 18.23 -17.03 3.38
CA LEU A 60 18.68 -15.75 3.94
C LEU A 60 18.08 -14.56 3.16
N LEU A 61 18.15 -14.59 1.82
CA LEU A 61 17.69 -13.46 1.00
C LEU A 61 16.16 -13.30 1.06
N GLY A 62 15.41 -14.39 1.17
CA GLY A 62 13.97 -14.34 1.36
C GLY A 62 13.60 -13.62 2.66
N VAL A 63 14.28 -13.93 3.77
CA VAL A 63 14.05 -13.27 5.07
C VAL A 63 14.43 -11.79 4.99
N VAL A 64 15.58 -11.48 4.38
CA VAL A 64 16.00 -10.09 4.18
C VAL A 64 15.00 -9.31 3.35
N ALA A 65 14.46 -9.89 2.27
CA ALA A 65 13.43 -9.23 1.46
C ALA A 65 12.11 -9.08 2.21
N MET A 66 11.68 -10.07 2.99
CA MET A 66 10.46 -9.97 3.79
C MET A 66 10.55 -8.78 4.77
N PHE A 67 11.61 -8.70 5.58
CA PHE A 67 11.79 -7.56 6.49
C PHE A 67 12.07 -6.25 5.73
N GLY A 68 12.85 -6.32 4.65
CA GLY A 68 13.14 -5.20 3.77
C GLY A 68 11.88 -4.56 3.20
N SER A 69 10.85 -5.35 2.90
CA SER A 69 9.58 -4.85 2.38
C SER A 69 8.79 -3.97 3.37
N ILE A 70 9.02 -4.16 4.67
CA ILE A 70 8.48 -3.30 5.74
C ILE A 70 9.44 -2.14 6.00
N LEU A 71 10.74 -2.43 6.11
CA LEU A 71 11.76 -1.43 6.42
C LEU A 71 11.82 -0.31 5.39
N ILE A 72 11.61 -0.62 4.10
CA ILE A 72 11.62 0.37 3.02
C ILE A 72 10.56 1.47 3.21
N LEU A 73 9.47 1.19 3.91
CA LEU A 73 8.41 2.17 4.18
C LEU A 73 8.91 3.31 5.08
N PHE A 74 9.84 3.03 6.00
CA PHE A 74 10.46 4.07 6.81
C PHE A 74 11.34 4.99 5.98
N PHE A 75 11.87 4.53 4.84
CA PHE A 75 12.71 5.34 3.96
C PHE A 75 11.90 6.14 2.92
N VAL A 76 10.58 5.97 2.85
CA VAL A 76 9.71 6.70 1.89
C VAL A 76 9.90 8.22 1.93
N PRO A 77 10.02 8.89 3.10
CA PRO A 77 10.28 10.33 3.15
C PRO A 77 11.56 10.79 2.46
N TRP A 78 12.56 9.90 2.33
CA TRP A 78 13.82 10.17 1.63
C TRP A 78 13.83 9.67 0.18
N LEU A 79 13.02 8.67 -0.13
CA LEU A 79 12.89 8.11 -1.48
C LEU A 79 12.01 8.98 -2.38
N ASP A 80 10.95 9.60 -1.86
CA ASP A 80 10.14 10.54 -2.64
C ASP A 80 10.83 11.90 -2.76
N ARG A 81 11.39 12.15 -3.94
CA ARG A 81 12.09 13.41 -4.27
C ARG A 81 11.16 14.50 -4.81
N SER A 82 9.85 14.24 -4.91
CA SER A 82 8.92 15.22 -5.46
C SER A 82 8.71 16.40 -4.53
N LEU A 83 8.68 17.61 -5.11
CA LEU A 83 8.31 18.83 -4.39
C LEU A 83 6.81 18.86 -4.01
N ILE A 84 5.99 18.01 -4.63
CA ILE A 84 4.54 18.02 -4.45
C ILE A 84 4.09 16.83 -3.62
N ARG A 85 3.56 17.17 -2.45
CA ARG A 85 3.12 16.20 -1.43
C ARG A 85 1.90 15.38 -1.86
N SER A 86 0.97 15.98 -2.61
CA SER A 86 -0.28 15.30 -2.96
C SER A 86 -0.19 14.60 -4.31
N THR A 87 -0.39 13.27 -4.29
CA THR A 87 -0.43 12.43 -5.49
C THR A 87 -1.58 12.80 -6.44
N ARG A 88 -2.58 13.56 -5.98
CA ARG A 88 -3.67 14.08 -6.82
C ARG A 88 -3.15 14.94 -7.97
N TYR A 89 -2.06 15.67 -7.76
CA TYR A 89 -1.45 16.57 -8.76
C TYR A 89 -0.28 15.92 -9.51
N ARG A 90 -0.02 14.64 -9.28
CA ARG A 90 1.05 13.86 -9.90
C ARG A 90 0.44 12.75 -10.78
N PRO A 91 0.03 13.06 -12.03
CA PRO A 91 -0.75 12.13 -12.86
C PRO A 91 -0.02 10.84 -13.21
N THR A 92 1.29 10.90 -13.46
CA THR A 92 2.12 9.76 -13.80
C THR A 92 2.36 8.91 -12.56
N TYR A 93 2.77 9.52 -11.45
CA TYR A 93 2.96 8.78 -10.20
C TYR A 93 1.66 8.12 -9.72
N LYS A 94 0.49 8.77 -9.90
CA LYS A 94 -0.81 8.18 -9.57
C LYS A 94 -1.05 6.83 -10.27
N LEU A 95 -0.63 6.67 -11.53
CA LEU A 95 -0.74 5.40 -12.25
C LEU A 95 0.12 4.31 -11.58
N PHE A 96 1.39 4.61 -11.31
CA PHE A 96 2.30 3.67 -10.65
C PHE A 96 1.88 3.36 -9.21
N PHE A 97 1.28 4.31 -8.50
CA PHE A 97 0.68 4.07 -7.19
C PHE A 97 -0.46 3.05 -7.27
N TRP A 98 -1.36 3.15 -8.25
CA TRP A 98 -2.40 2.13 -8.44
C TRP A 98 -1.82 0.77 -8.83
N LEU A 99 -0.74 0.74 -9.61
CA LEU A 99 -0.03 -0.49 -9.90
C LEU A 99 0.64 -1.10 -8.64
N LEU A 100 1.13 -0.27 -7.72
CA LEU A 100 1.57 -0.72 -6.38
C LEU A 100 0.41 -1.32 -5.58
N VAL A 101 -0.75 -0.69 -5.57
CA VAL A 101 -1.95 -1.23 -4.89
C VAL A 101 -2.32 -2.60 -5.46
N ILE A 102 -2.34 -2.73 -6.79
CA ILE A 102 -2.58 -4.02 -7.47
C ILE A 102 -1.52 -5.04 -7.05
N THR A 103 -0.25 -4.63 -6.98
CA THR A 103 0.87 -5.49 -6.56
C THR A 103 0.68 -6.01 -5.13
N CYS A 104 0.28 -5.15 -4.19
CA CYS A 104 0.03 -5.56 -2.81
C CYS A 104 -1.11 -6.58 -2.71
N ILE A 105 -2.21 -6.35 -3.45
CA ILE A 105 -3.35 -7.29 -3.48
C ILE A 105 -2.94 -8.60 -4.15
N ALA A 106 -2.21 -8.54 -5.27
CA ALA A 106 -1.73 -9.71 -5.98
C ALA A 106 -0.77 -10.54 -5.13
N LEU A 107 0.15 -9.92 -4.40
CA LEU A 107 1.03 -10.60 -3.45
C LEU A 107 0.23 -11.23 -2.30
N GLY A 108 -0.80 -10.55 -1.79
CA GLY A 108 -1.72 -11.13 -0.80
C GLY A 108 -2.39 -12.40 -1.31
N TYR A 109 -2.92 -12.37 -2.54
CA TYR A 109 -3.50 -13.56 -3.17
C TYR A 109 -2.47 -14.66 -3.39
N LEU A 110 -1.31 -14.35 -3.95
CA LEU A 110 -0.24 -15.30 -4.25
C LEU A 110 0.37 -15.92 -2.98
N GLY A 111 0.36 -15.17 -1.86
CA GLY A 111 0.76 -15.69 -0.56
C GLY A 111 -0.12 -16.83 -0.06
N SER A 112 -1.39 -16.88 -0.48
CA SER A 112 -2.31 -17.99 -0.16
C SER A 112 -2.16 -19.22 -1.06
N LYS A 113 -1.37 -19.12 -2.15
CA LYS A 113 -1.19 -20.21 -3.11
C LYS A 113 0.11 -20.99 -2.86
N PRO A 114 0.19 -22.25 -3.31
CA PRO A 114 1.44 -22.99 -3.34
C PRO A 114 2.51 -22.23 -4.16
N PRO A 115 3.77 -22.17 -3.68
CA PRO A 115 4.85 -21.45 -4.35
C PRO A 115 5.43 -22.26 -5.53
N GLU A 116 4.57 -22.70 -6.45
CA GLU A 116 4.91 -23.59 -7.55
C GLU A 116 4.36 -23.08 -8.88
N GLY A 117 4.97 -23.52 -9.98
CA GLY A 117 4.55 -23.19 -11.35
C GLY A 117 4.37 -21.69 -11.59
N ASN A 118 3.23 -21.33 -12.17
CA ASN A 118 2.92 -19.95 -12.55
C ASN A 118 2.76 -19.02 -11.33
N TYR A 119 2.30 -19.51 -10.18
CA TYR A 119 2.13 -18.69 -8.98
C TYR A 119 3.47 -18.16 -8.47
N LEU A 120 4.51 -19.01 -8.49
CA LEU A 120 5.86 -18.60 -8.12
C LEU A 120 6.41 -17.54 -9.08
N LEU A 121 6.20 -17.71 -10.39
CA LEU A 121 6.63 -16.73 -11.38
C LEU A 121 5.98 -15.36 -11.14
N PHE A 122 4.65 -15.33 -10.99
CA PHE A 122 3.94 -14.08 -10.69
C PHE A 122 4.38 -13.47 -9.35
N ALA A 123 4.58 -14.28 -8.32
CA ALA A 123 5.05 -13.77 -7.02
C ALA A 123 6.42 -13.09 -7.15
N ARG A 124 7.32 -13.63 -7.97
CA ARG A 124 8.62 -13.01 -8.28
C ARG A 124 8.48 -11.69 -9.03
N ILE A 125 7.62 -11.64 -10.05
CA ILE A 125 7.37 -10.42 -10.83
C ILE A 125 6.82 -9.31 -9.93
N PHE A 126 5.81 -9.62 -9.11
CA PHE A 126 5.22 -8.64 -8.20
C PHE A 126 6.16 -8.25 -7.05
N THR A 127 6.97 -9.18 -6.54
CA THR A 127 8.01 -8.88 -5.55
C THR A 127 9.04 -7.92 -6.14
N PHE A 128 9.49 -8.17 -7.38
CA PHE A 128 10.39 -7.26 -8.08
C PHE A 128 9.76 -5.88 -8.24
N TYR A 129 8.51 -5.82 -8.73
CA TYR A 129 7.82 -4.55 -8.92
C TYR A 129 7.66 -3.78 -7.59
N TYR A 130 7.35 -4.47 -6.49
CA TYR A 130 7.23 -3.85 -5.16
C TYR A 130 8.49 -3.07 -4.78
N PHE A 131 9.66 -3.71 -4.85
CA PHE A 131 10.93 -3.03 -4.54
C PHE A 131 11.31 -2.00 -5.60
N PHE A 132 11.08 -2.31 -6.88
CA PHE A 132 11.33 -1.40 -8.00
C PHE A 132 10.52 -0.10 -7.85
N HIS A 133 9.28 -0.20 -7.37
CA HIS A 133 8.42 0.96 -7.15
C HIS A 133 9.07 1.94 -6.15
N PHE A 134 9.48 1.46 -4.98
CA PHE A 134 10.06 2.31 -3.94
C PHE A 134 11.49 2.77 -4.26
N LEU A 135 12.35 1.88 -4.78
CA LEU A 135 13.76 2.18 -4.98
C LEU A 135 14.04 2.93 -6.29
N VAL A 136 13.18 2.80 -7.30
CA VAL A 136 13.41 3.37 -8.63
C VAL A 136 12.28 4.29 -9.06
N VAL A 137 11.05 3.78 -9.17
CA VAL A 137 9.92 4.54 -9.73
C VAL A 137 9.67 5.82 -8.94
N MET A 138 9.60 5.71 -7.61
CA MET A 138 9.32 6.84 -6.72
C MET A 138 10.41 7.93 -6.80
N PRO A 139 11.72 7.62 -6.62
CA PRO A 139 12.79 8.61 -6.79
C PRO A 139 12.87 9.22 -8.19
N VAL A 140 12.73 8.40 -9.24
CA VAL A 140 12.86 8.87 -10.63
C VAL A 140 11.69 9.75 -11.02
N LEU A 141 10.45 9.32 -10.78
CA LEU A 141 9.26 10.14 -11.06
C LEU A 141 9.22 11.41 -10.21
N GLY A 142 9.78 11.39 -9.00
CA GLY A 142 9.93 12.59 -8.20
C GLY A 142 10.73 13.70 -8.88
N ILE A 143 11.67 13.33 -9.77
CA ILE A 143 12.53 14.28 -10.50
C ILE A 143 11.96 14.64 -11.88
N ILE A 144 11.46 13.66 -12.64
CA ILE A 144 11.12 13.85 -14.05
C ILE A 144 9.66 14.27 -14.31
N GLU A 145 8.76 14.02 -13.36
CA GLU A 145 7.33 14.24 -13.58
C GLU A 145 7.00 15.73 -13.59
N THR A 146 6.20 16.16 -14.58
CA THR A 146 5.64 17.51 -14.63
C THR A 146 4.29 17.54 -13.91
N PRO A 147 4.21 18.17 -12.73
CA PRO A 147 3.00 18.12 -11.95
C PRO A 147 1.93 19.11 -12.41
N LYS A 148 0.68 18.82 -12.06
CA LYS A 148 -0.46 19.71 -12.28
C LYS A 148 -0.44 20.89 -11.31
N ALA A 149 -1.04 22.00 -11.73
CA ALA A 149 -1.20 23.17 -10.88
C ALA A 149 -2.00 22.83 -9.61
N MET A 150 -1.44 23.23 -8.46
CA MET A 150 -2.10 23.12 -7.17
C MET A 150 -2.95 24.37 -6.91
N PRO A 151 -4.10 24.25 -6.22
CA PRO A 151 -4.84 25.41 -5.74
C PRO A 151 -3.96 26.20 -4.77
N LYS A 152 -4.10 27.53 -4.77
CA LYS A 152 -3.27 28.41 -3.94
C LYS A 152 -3.64 28.33 -2.45
N SER A 153 -4.86 27.90 -2.15
CA SER A 153 -5.35 27.73 -0.79
C SER A 153 -6.36 26.59 -0.69
N ILE A 154 -6.60 26.14 0.55
CA ILE A 154 -7.63 25.14 0.85
C ILE A 154 -9.01 25.69 0.46
N THR A 155 -9.27 26.97 0.71
CA THR A 155 -10.53 27.66 0.35
C THR A 155 -10.81 27.58 -1.15
N GLU A 156 -9.79 27.81 -1.99
CA GLU A 156 -9.93 27.65 -3.45
C GLU A 156 -10.21 26.19 -3.83
N SER A 157 -9.61 25.22 -3.12
CA SER A 157 -9.83 23.80 -3.38
C SER A 157 -11.22 23.29 -2.99
N VAL A 158 -11.86 23.93 -2.00
CA VAL A 158 -13.21 23.58 -1.52
C VAL A 158 -14.30 24.32 -2.30
N LEU A 159 -14.14 25.63 -2.52
CA LEU A 159 -15.18 26.47 -3.14
C LEU A 159 -15.10 26.53 -4.68
N GLY A 160 -13.99 26.06 -5.27
CA GLY A 160 -13.76 26.12 -6.71
C GLY A 160 -13.84 27.54 -7.28
N LYS A 161 -14.21 27.66 -8.57
CA LYS A 161 -14.33 28.96 -9.26
C LYS A 161 -15.44 29.86 -8.68
N ALA A 162 -16.45 29.28 -8.04
CA ALA A 162 -17.56 30.03 -7.43
C ALA A 162 -17.13 30.81 -6.17
N GLY A 163 -16.13 30.33 -5.42
CA GLY A 163 -15.56 31.03 -4.27
C GLY A 163 -14.67 32.23 -4.62
N ARG A 164 -14.16 32.32 -5.87
CA ARG A 164 -13.31 33.45 -6.31
C ARG A 164 -14.02 34.80 -6.27
N VAL A 165 -15.34 34.82 -6.38
CA VAL A 165 -16.14 36.06 -6.39
C VAL A 165 -16.35 36.59 -4.97
N ALA A 166 -16.25 35.74 -3.95
CA ALA A 166 -16.54 36.12 -2.56
C ALA A 166 -15.32 36.56 -1.74
N THR A 167 -14.10 36.23 -2.18
CA THR A 167 -12.87 36.60 -1.47
C THR A 167 -12.13 37.71 -2.21
N ALA A 168 -12.29 38.96 -1.74
CA ALA A 168 -11.47 40.09 -2.15
C ALA A 168 -9.96 39.81 -1.93
N PRO A 169 -9.06 40.40 -2.73
CA PRO A 169 -7.63 40.14 -2.58
C PRO A 169 -7.13 40.75 -1.27
N VAL A 170 -6.65 39.89 -0.36
CA VAL A 170 -5.84 40.32 0.77
C VAL A 170 -4.49 40.78 0.20
N PRO A 171 -4.06 42.04 0.43
CA PRO A 171 -2.77 42.51 -0.06
C PRO A 171 -1.66 41.67 0.55
N ALA A 172 -0.73 41.21 -0.30
CA ALA A 172 0.45 40.50 0.13
C ALA A 172 1.28 41.42 1.04
N ALA A 173 1.29 41.13 2.33
CA ALA A 173 2.26 41.72 3.24
C ALA A 173 3.65 41.23 2.79
N ALA A 174 4.47 42.18 2.37
CA ALA A 174 5.88 41.96 2.09
C ALA A 174 6.57 41.61 3.41
N GLU A 175 6.85 40.33 3.64
CA GLU A 175 7.77 39.94 4.69
C GLU A 175 9.20 40.16 4.18
N LYS A 176 9.83 41.20 4.73
CA LYS A 176 11.22 41.58 4.48
C LYS A 176 12.15 40.71 5.33
N ARG A 177 13.10 40.10 4.62
CA ARG A 177 14.38 39.49 5.06
C ARG A 177 14.34 38.16 5.79
#